data_AF-A0A358B492-F1
#
_entry.id   AF-A0A358B492-F1
#
_cell.length_a   1.000
_cell.length_b   1.000
_cell.length_c   1.000
_cell.angle_alpha   90.00
_cell.angle_beta   90.00
_cell.angle_gamma   90.00
#
_symmetry.space_group_name_H-M   'P 1'
#
loop_
_entity.id
_entity.type
_entity.pdbx_description
1 polymer ?
#
loop_
_entity_poly.entity_id
_entity_poly.type
_entity_poly.pdbx_seq_one_letter_code
_entity_poly.pdbx_strand_id
1 'polypeptide(L)'
;MDEFLGGLSNEALLALPWVFEFWALPHQLPPEGAWKSWVILGGRGAGKTRAGAEWVRAQVEGPRPADPGRARRVALVGETFDQVREVMVFGESGILACSPPDRRPQWEATRRRLVWPNGAVAQAFSAQEPDSLRGPQFDAAWVDELAKWDRGEETWDQLQFALRLGDNPQQVVTTTPKNVPVLKAVLRNPSNVVTHAPTDANRAYLAASFLEEVQARYGGTRLGRQELEGVLVEDAEGALWTTAMLERGRVAQVPKLDRV
;
A
#
# COMPACT_ATOMS: atom_id res chain seq x y z
N MET A 1 11.20 27.35 -5.17
CA MET A 1 10.05 26.70 -5.83
C MET A 1 9.62 27.49 -7.05
N ASP A 2 9.39 28.80 -6.92
CA ASP A 2 8.99 29.65 -8.05
C ASP A 2 10.01 29.74 -9.19
N GLU A 3 11.31 29.79 -8.88
CA GLU A 3 12.38 29.79 -9.89
C GLU A 3 12.48 28.44 -10.64
N PHE A 4 12.20 27.33 -9.96
CA PHE A 4 12.17 26.00 -10.57
C PHE A 4 10.94 25.84 -11.48
N LEU A 5 9.75 26.22 -10.99
CA LEU A 5 8.50 26.15 -11.76
C LEU A 5 8.53 27.11 -12.97
N GLY A 6 9.13 28.29 -12.82
CA GLY A 6 9.29 29.26 -13.91
C GLY A 6 10.27 28.83 -15.01
N GLY A 7 11.10 27.82 -14.77
CA GLY A 7 12.02 27.23 -15.75
C GLY A 7 11.45 26.03 -16.51
N LEU A 8 10.27 25.51 -16.12
CA LEU A 8 9.64 24.37 -16.79
C LEU A 8 8.86 24.83 -18.03
N SER A 9 8.84 23.98 -19.07
CA SER A 9 7.95 24.19 -20.21
C SER A 9 6.49 24.00 -19.80
N ASN A 10 5.55 24.50 -20.60
CA ASN A 10 4.12 24.32 -20.34
C ASN A 10 3.74 22.83 -20.29
N GLU A 11 4.35 22.01 -21.14
CA GLU A 11 4.14 20.56 -21.17
C GLU A 11 4.63 19.92 -19.87
N ALA A 12 5.80 20.34 -19.37
CA ALA A 12 6.34 19.84 -18.10
C ALA A 12 5.45 20.25 -16.91
N LEU A 13 4.91 21.47 -16.90
CA LEU A 13 3.96 21.92 -15.87
C LEU A 13 2.66 21.12 -15.88
N LEU A 14 2.12 20.79 -17.06
CA LEU A 14 0.92 19.95 -17.21
C LEU A 14 1.17 18.50 -16.78
N ALA A 15 2.39 17.99 -16.99
CA ALA A 15 2.78 16.64 -16.60
C ALA A 15 3.09 16.53 -15.09
N LEU A 16 3.57 17.60 -14.46
CA LEU A 16 4.09 17.58 -13.09
C LEU A 16 3.15 16.96 -12.04
N PRO A 17 1.81 17.18 -12.05
CA PRO A 17 0.90 16.53 -11.11
C PRO A 17 0.90 14.99 -11.18
N TRP A 18 1.34 14.44 -12.31
CA TRP A 18 1.31 13.01 -12.65
C TRP A 18 2.68 12.32 -12.50
N VAL A 19 3.73 13.10 -12.18
CA VAL A 19 5.09 12.60 -11.89
C VAL A 19 5.16 12.29 -10.40
N PHE A 20 4.74 11.09 -10.02
CA PHE A 20 4.58 10.73 -8.61
C PHE A 20 5.89 10.84 -7.84
N GLU A 21 7.02 10.46 -8.43
CA GLU A 21 8.35 10.48 -7.81
C GLU A 21 8.77 11.86 -7.33
N PHE A 22 8.23 12.93 -7.92
CA PHE A 22 8.47 14.30 -7.48
C PHE A 22 7.74 14.64 -6.18
N TRP A 23 6.57 14.03 -5.95
CA TRP A 23 5.71 14.30 -4.79
C TRP A 23 5.76 13.21 -3.73
N ALA A 24 6.28 12.04 -4.08
CA ALA A 24 6.28 10.87 -3.23
C ALA A 24 7.21 11.05 -2.04
N LEU A 25 6.74 10.60 -0.88
CA LEU A 25 7.58 10.43 0.29
C LEU A 25 8.46 9.17 0.11
N PRO A 26 9.63 9.08 0.77
CA PRO A 26 10.53 7.95 0.58
C PRO A 26 9.89 6.57 0.79
N HIS A 27 8.96 6.44 1.74
CA HIS A 27 8.28 5.16 2.01
C HIS A 27 7.24 4.77 0.95
N GLN A 28 6.87 5.71 0.08
CA GLN A 28 5.91 5.52 -1.02
C GLN A 28 6.60 5.13 -2.33
N LEU A 29 7.93 5.00 -2.34
CA LEU A 29 8.69 4.56 -3.49
C LEU A 29 9.22 3.14 -3.29
N PRO A 30 9.25 2.31 -4.34
CA PRO A 30 9.83 0.98 -4.25
C PRO A 30 11.33 1.08 -3.92
N PRO A 31 11.83 0.28 -2.97
CA PRO A 31 13.27 0.21 -2.71
C PRO A 31 14.06 -0.27 -3.94
N GLU A 32 15.31 0.18 -4.02
CA GLU A 32 16.26 -0.32 -5.01
C GLU A 32 16.62 -1.79 -4.76
N GLY A 33 17.15 -2.45 -5.80
CA GLY A 33 17.62 -3.83 -5.73
C GLY A 33 16.58 -4.88 -6.13
N ALA A 34 16.95 -6.14 -5.96
CA ALA A 34 16.13 -7.28 -6.37
C ALA A 34 15.20 -7.72 -5.22
N TRP A 35 13.90 -7.75 -5.50
CA TRP A 35 12.87 -8.19 -4.56
C TRP A 35 11.66 -8.76 -5.30
N LYS A 36 10.88 -9.59 -4.61
CA LYS A 36 9.63 -10.20 -5.11
C LYS A 36 8.39 -9.46 -4.62
N SER A 37 8.37 -9.11 -3.34
CA SER A 37 7.27 -8.32 -2.77
C SER A 37 7.80 -7.08 -2.07
N TRP A 38 7.14 -5.96 -2.31
CA TRP A 38 7.36 -4.74 -1.56
C TRP A 38 6.17 -4.50 -0.63
N VAL A 39 6.42 -4.50 0.68
CA VAL A 39 5.40 -4.27 1.70
C VAL A 39 5.49 -2.84 2.21
N ILE A 40 4.42 -2.08 2.02
CA ILE A 40 4.26 -0.74 2.54
C ILE A 40 3.44 -0.84 3.83
N LEU A 41 4.14 -0.81 4.95
CA LEU A 41 3.53 -0.68 6.27
C LEU A 41 3.30 0.79 6.60
N GLY A 42 2.21 1.09 7.27
CA GLY A 42 2.04 2.43 7.79
C GLY A 42 0.70 2.67 8.44
N GLY A 43 0.61 3.81 9.13
CA GLY A 43 -0.62 4.27 9.73
C GLY A 43 -1.70 4.61 8.69
N ARG A 44 -2.91 4.86 9.17
CA ARG A 44 -4.02 5.38 8.37
C ARG A 44 -3.65 6.75 7.83
N GLY A 45 -3.90 7.00 6.55
CA GLY A 45 -3.54 8.28 5.93
C GLY A 45 -2.05 8.44 5.57
N ALA A 46 -1.19 7.43 5.78
CA ALA A 46 0.22 7.47 5.38
C ALA A 46 0.45 7.47 3.84
N GLY A 47 -0.62 7.47 3.03
CA GLY A 47 -0.54 7.51 1.56
C GLY A 47 -0.19 6.16 0.89
N LYS A 48 -0.43 5.04 1.58
CA LYS A 48 -0.15 3.68 1.06
C LYS A 48 -0.94 3.37 -0.22
N THR A 49 -2.23 3.71 -0.23
CA THR A 49 -3.11 3.43 -1.38
C THR A 49 -2.62 4.14 -2.64
N ARG A 50 -2.21 5.41 -2.53
CA ARG A 50 -1.62 6.15 -3.65
C ARG A 50 -0.33 5.49 -4.12
N ALA A 51 0.57 5.13 -3.21
CA ALA A 51 1.80 4.42 -3.57
C ALA A 51 1.54 3.10 -4.32
N GLY A 52 0.52 2.34 -3.91
CA GLY A 52 0.10 1.12 -4.61
C GLY A 52 -0.43 1.38 -6.03
N ALA A 53 -1.29 2.39 -6.20
CA ALA A 53 -1.82 2.78 -7.51
C ALA A 53 -0.71 3.26 -8.45
N GLU A 54 0.18 4.12 -7.97
CA GLU A 54 1.30 4.67 -8.72
C GLU A 54 2.34 3.58 -9.07
N TRP A 55 2.55 2.61 -8.18
CA TRP A 55 3.36 1.44 -8.49
C TRP A 55 2.76 0.60 -9.62
N VAL A 56 1.45 0.34 -9.60
CA VAL A 56 0.77 -0.37 -10.70
C VAL A 56 0.95 0.40 -12.01
N ARG A 57 0.76 1.72 -12.00
CA ARG A 57 1.00 2.58 -13.16
C ARG A 57 2.43 2.44 -13.68
N ALA A 58 3.43 2.54 -12.81
CA ALA A 58 4.85 2.38 -13.17
C ALA A 58 5.18 0.97 -13.70
N GLN A 59 4.44 -0.06 -13.30
CA GLN A 59 4.60 -1.39 -13.88
C GLN A 59 4.03 -1.48 -15.31
N VAL A 60 2.87 -0.87 -15.57
CA VAL A 60 2.15 -1.09 -16.84
C VAL A 60 2.35 0.00 -17.89
N GLU A 61 2.70 1.21 -17.50
CA GLU A 61 2.89 2.36 -18.39
C GLU A 61 4.33 2.40 -18.94
N GLY A 62 4.47 2.62 -20.25
CA GLY A 62 5.74 2.91 -20.90
C GLY A 62 5.98 4.42 -21.09
N PRO A 63 7.07 4.81 -21.78
CA PRO A 63 7.40 6.21 -22.01
C PRO A 63 6.26 7.01 -22.67
N ARG A 64 5.56 6.42 -23.64
CA ARG A 64 4.38 7.01 -24.31
C ARG A 64 3.11 6.21 -24.01
N PRO A 65 1.91 6.78 -24.21
CA PRO A 65 0.64 6.13 -23.85
C PRO A 65 0.38 4.73 -24.43
N ALA A 66 0.88 4.46 -25.63
CA ALA A 66 0.74 3.16 -26.29
C ALA A 66 1.95 2.24 -26.09
N ASP A 67 3.03 2.73 -25.46
CA ASP A 67 4.21 1.92 -25.22
C ASP A 67 3.94 0.94 -24.07
N PRO A 68 4.40 -0.32 -24.17
CA PRO A 68 4.26 -1.28 -23.10
C PRO A 68 5.13 -0.92 -21.90
N GLY A 69 4.61 -1.14 -20.70
CA GLY A 69 5.40 -1.17 -19.47
C GLY A 69 6.10 -2.52 -19.26
N ARG A 70 6.60 -2.73 -18.04
CA ARG A 70 7.25 -3.98 -17.60
C ARG A 70 6.24 -5.13 -17.40
N ALA A 71 5.03 -4.80 -16.97
CA ALA A 71 3.94 -5.73 -16.75
C ALA A 71 2.77 -5.42 -17.70
N ARG A 72 1.98 -6.45 -18.01
CA ARG A 72 0.80 -6.37 -18.87
C ARG A 72 -0.46 -6.95 -18.21
N ARG A 73 -0.30 -7.87 -17.26
CA ARG A 73 -1.38 -8.56 -16.55
C ARG A 73 -1.17 -8.41 -15.05
N VAL A 74 -1.99 -7.55 -14.46
CA VAL A 74 -1.93 -7.21 -13.04
C VAL A 74 -3.12 -7.81 -12.30
N ALA A 75 -2.88 -8.39 -11.12
CA ALA A 75 -3.95 -8.70 -10.17
C ALA A 75 -4.13 -7.54 -9.19
N LEU A 76 -5.37 -7.08 -9.02
CA LEU A 76 -5.76 -6.18 -7.94
C LEU A 76 -6.53 -7.01 -6.91
N VAL A 77 -5.97 -7.23 -5.73
CA VAL A 77 -6.54 -8.09 -4.71
C VAL A 77 -6.79 -7.27 -3.46
N GLY A 78 -8.04 -7.22 -3.02
CA GLY A 78 -8.46 -6.58 -1.78
C GLY A 78 -9.30 -7.54 -0.96
N GLU A 79 -9.71 -7.12 0.23
CA GLU A 79 -10.55 -7.92 1.13
C GLU A 79 -11.84 -8.37 0.43
N THR A 80 -12.50 -7.44 -0.27
CA THR A 80 -13.69 -7.69 -1.06
C THR A 80 -13.56 -7.07 -2.46
N PHE A 81 -14.35 -7.56 -3.41
CA PHE A 81 -14.42 -6.96 -4.74
C PHE A 81 -14.84 -5.48 -4.70
N ASP A 82 -15.82 -5.14 -3.87
CA ASP A 82 -16.26 -3.75 -3.73
C ASP A 82 -15.16 -2.86 -3.16
N GLN A 83 -14.34 -3.36 -2.23
CA GLN A 83 -13.17 -2.61 -1.75
C GLN A 83 -12.17 -2.36 -2.88
N VAL A 84 -11.86 -3.38 -3.70
CA VAL A 84 -10.99 -3.18 -4.88
C VAL A 84 -11.57 -2.13 -5.82
N ARG A 85 -12.88 -2.21 -6.11
CA ARG A 85 -13.54 -1.28 -7.02
C ARG A 85 -13.55 0.15 -6.45
N GLU A 86 -14.08 0.35 -5.25
CA GLU A 86 -14.30 1.68 -4.69
C GLU A 86 -13.01 2.34 -4.18
N VAL A 87 -12.02 1.57 -3.73
CA VAL A 87 -10.78 2.12 -3.16
C VAL A 87 -9.64 2.10 -4.17
N MET A 88 -9.32 0.93 -4.74
CA MET A 88 -8.14 0.79 -5.61
C MET A 88 -8.38 1.31 -7.02
N VAL A 89 -9.61 1.23 -7.55
CA VAL A 89 -9.94 1.67 -8.91
C VAL A 89 -10.49 3.09 -8.92
N PHE A 90 -11.62 3.34 -8.24
CA PHE A 90 -12.35 4.61 -8.30
C PHE A 90 -12.03 5.59 -7.17
N GLY A 91 -11.32 5.15 -6.13
CA GLY A 91 -11.00 6.01 -4.98
C GLY A 91 -10.13 7.21 -5.38
N GLU A 92 -10.09 8.23 -4.51
CA GLU A 92 -9.30 9.45 -4.74
C GLU A 92 -7.79 9.19 -4.88
N SER A 93 -7.30 8.12 -4.26
CA SER A 93 -5.93 7.61 -4.40
C SER A 93 -5.85 6.35 -5.26
N GLY A 94 -6.94 6.02 -5.96
CA GLY A 94 -7.04 4.86 -6.84
C GLY A 94 -6.47 5.13 -8.23
N ILE A 95 -6.33 4.07 -9.02
CA ILE A 95 -5.66 4.08 -10.32
C ILE A 95 -6.26 5.13 -11.27
N LEU A 96 -7.59 5.25 -11.33
CA LEU A 96 -8.23 6.18 -12.26
C LEU A 96 -7.98 7.65 -11.91
N ALA A 97 -7.82 7.96 -10.62
CA ALA A 97 -7.52 9.31 -10.14
C ALA A 97 -6.03 9.64 -10.29
N CYS A 98 -5.15 8.63 -10.16
CA CYS A 98 -3.71 8.78 -10.37
C CYS A 98 -3.29 8.77 -11.84
N SER A 99 -4.12 8.31 -12.77
CA SER A 99 -3.72 8.19 -14.18
C SER A 99 -3.91 9.50 -14.97
N PRO A 100 -2.90 9.98 -15.71
CA PRO A 100 -3.03 11.15 -16.56
C PRO A 100 -4.03 10.91 -17.69
N PRO A 101 -4.66 11.97 -18.24
CA PRO A 101 -5.73 11.82 -19.24
C PRO A 101 -5.37 10.97 -20.46
N ASP A 102 -4.12 10.99 -20.91
CA ASP A 102 -3.63 10.25 -22.08
C ASP A 102 -3.34 8.76 -21.78
N ARG A 103 -3.13 8.39 -20.51
CA ARG A 103 -2.86 7.01 -20.07
C ARG A 103 -3.99 6.40 -19.26
N ARG A 104 -5.06 7.15 -19.01
CA ARG A 104 -6.17 6.74 -18.15
C ARG A 104 -6.81 5.44 -18.66
N PRO A 105 -6.82 4.36 -17.85
CA PRO A 105 -7.44 3.11 -18.26
C PRO A 105 -8.96 3.19 -18.25
N GLN A 106 -9.60 2.28 -19.00
CA GLN A 106 -11.04 2.10 -19.02
C GLN A 106 -11.45 0.96 -18.09
N TRP A 107 -12.48 1.19 -17.27
CA TRP A 107 -13.06 0.15 -16.42
C TRP A 107 -14.13 -0.64 -17.18
N GLU A 108 -13.94 -1.96 -17.28
CA GLU A 108 -14.92 -2.91 -17.83
C GLU A 108 -15.62 -3.67 -16.70
N ALA A 109 -16.75 -3.15 -16.23
CA ALA A 109 -17.46 -3.67 -15.05
C ALA A 109 -17.78 -5.17 -15.13
N THR A 110 -18.31 -5.65 -16.26
CA THR A 110 -18.68 -7.06 -16.46
C THR A 110 -17.49 -8.00 -16.36
N ARG A 111 -16.30 -7.54 -16.77
CA ARG A 111 -15.06 -8.32 -16.72
C ARG A 111 -14.19 -8.00 -15.51
N ARG A 112 -14.65 -7.10 -14.64
CA ARG A 112 -14.00 -6.72 -13.39
C ARG A 112 -12.54 -6.30 -13.60
N ARG A 113 -12.28 -5.49 -14.63
CA ARG A 113 -10.90 -5.14 -15.01
C ARG A 113 -10.75 -3.73 -15.54
N LEU A 114 -9.55 -3.17 -15.35
CA LEU A 114 -9.05 -1.99 -16.03
C LEU A 114 -8.29 -2.39 -17.30
N VAL A 115 -8.41 -1.60 -18.36
CA VAL A 115 -7.68 -1.77 -19.62
C VAL A 115 -7.02 -0.46 -20.02
N TRP A 116 -5.69 -0.46 -20.11
CA TRP A 116 -4.90 0.71 -20.53
C TRP A 116 -4.87 0.87 -22.05
N PRO A 117 -4.59 2.08 -22.58
CA PRO A 117 -4.42 2.30 -24.02
C PRO A 117 -3.36 1.41 -24.69
N ASN A 118 -2.31 1.02 -23.96
CA ASN A 118 -1.28 0.10 -24.43
C ASN A 118 -1.69 -1.39 -24.35
N GLY A 119 -2.91 -1.69 -23.92
CA GLY A 119 -3.45 -3.05 -23.81
C GLY A 119 -3.00 -3.83 -22.58
N ALA A 120 -2.38 -3.19 -21.59
CA ALA A 120 -2.22 -3.75 -20.26
C ALA A 120 -3.58 -3.85 -19.54
N VAL A 121 -3.71 -4.83 -18.66
CA VAL A 121 -4.94 -5.17 -17.96
C VAL A 121 -4.66 -5.37 -16.48
N ALA A 122 -5.49 -4.76 -15.62
CA ALA A 122 -5.51 -5.05 -14.20
C ALA A 122 -6.87 -5.64 -13.81
N GLN A 123 -6.91 -6.88 -13.33
CA GLN A 123 -8.15 -7.59 -13.00
C GLN A 123 -8.36 -7.64 -11.48
N ALA A 124 -9.58 -7.39 -11.04
CA ALA A 124 -9.95 -7.30 -9.64
C ALA A 124 -10.41 -8.64 -9.05
N PHE A 125 -9.89 -8.97 -7.87
CA PHE A 125 -10.15 -10.20 -7.13
C PHE A 125 -10.46 -9.92 -5.67
N SER A 126 -11.27 -10.80 -5.08
CA SER A 126 -11.63 -10.77 -3.66
C SER A 126 -10.79 -11.80 -2.90
N ALA A 127 -10.19 -11.40 -1.79
CA ALA A 127 -9.47 -12.31 -0.90
C ALA A 127 -10.39 -13.30 -0.16
N GLN A 128 -11.70 -13.11 -0.22
CA GLN A 128 -12.69 -14.08 0.29
C GLN A 128 -12.87 -15.28 -0.66
N GLU A 129 -12.45 -15.15 -1.92
CA GLU A 129 -12.60 -16.16 -2.97
C GLU A 129 -11.21 -16.61 -3.52
N PRO A 130 -10.34 -17.28 -2.72
CA PRO A 130 -9.01 -17.71 -3.17
C PRO A 130 -9.02 -18.50 -4.49
N ASP A 131 -10.02 -19.36 -4.70
CA ASP A 131 -10.13 -20.18 -5.90
C ASP A 131 -10.31 -19.37 -7.19
N SER A 132 -10.76 -18.12 -7.10
CA SER A 132 -10.85 -17.20 -8.24
C SER A 132 -9.48 -16.86 -8.86
N LEU A 133 -8.40 -17.01 -8.09
CA LEU A 133 -7.02 -16.84 -8.55
C LEU A 133 -6.47 -18.11 -9.23
N ARG A 134 -7.19 -19.24 -9.21
CA ARG A 134 -6.81 -20.45 -9.93
C ARG A 134 -7.12 -20.31 -11.42
N GLY A 135 -6.08 -20.39 -12.25
CA GLY A 135 -6.20 -20.31 -13.71
C GLY A 135 -5.60 -19.03 -14.29
N PRO A 136 -5.96 -17.83 -13.80
CA PRO A 136 -5.30 -16.59 -14.18
C PRO A 136 -3.77 -16.61 -13.99
N GLN A 137 -3.10 -15.73 -14.72
CA GLN A 137 -1.65 -15.61 -14.79
C GLN A 137 -1.28 -14.14 -14.83
N PHE A 138 -0.37 -13.75 -13.94
CA PHE A 138 0.02 -12.35 -13.74
C PHE A 138 1.53 -12.19 -13.74
N ASP A 139 1.95 -10.99 -14.14
CA ASP A 139 3.33 -10.50 -14.06
C ASP A 139 3.46 -9.45 -12.95
N ALA A 140 2.36 -8.87 -12.48
CA ALA A 140 2.35 -8.04 -11.28
C ALA A 140 1.10 -8.21 -10.42
N ALA A 141 1.17 -7.82 -9.14
CA ALA A 141 -0.01 -7.73 -8.28
C ALA A 141 0.04 -6.55 -7.31
N TRP A 142 -1.12 -5.94 -7.05
CA TRP A 142 -1.33 -5.04 -5.93
C TRP A 142 -2.30 -5.68 -4.95
N VAL A 143 -1.81 -5.91 -3.74
CA VAL A 143 -2.51 -6.50 -2.60
C VAL A 143 -2.82 -5.40 -1.59
N ASP A 144 -4.09 -5.08 -1.38
CA ASP A 144 -4.52 -4.06 -0.43
C ASP A 144 -5.10 -4.65 0.86
N GLU A 145 -4.73 -4.04 1.99
CA GLU A 145 -5.16 -4.37 3.34
C GLU A 145 -5.03 -5.86 3.69
N LEU A 146 -3.91 -6.49 3.29
CA LEU A 146 -3.60 -7.92 3.53
C LEU A 146 -3.91 -8.38 4.96
N ALA A 147 -3.63 -7.51 5.95
CA ALA A 147 -3.83 -7.82 7.35
C ALA A 147 -5.32 -7.98 7.77
N LYS A 148 -6.28 -7.64 6.90
CA LYS A 148 -7.72 -7.79 7.13
C LYS A 148 -8.30 -9.08 6.53
N TRP A 149 -7.54 -9.83 5.75
CA TRP A 149 -8.09 -10.95 5.01
C TRP A 149 -8.34 -12.16 5.91
N ASP A 150 -9.61 -12.58 6.02
CA ASP A 150 -9.99 -13.77 6.80
C ASP A 150 -9.32 -15.05 6.27
N ARG A 151 -9.23 -15.20 4.94
CA ARG A 151 -8.57 -16.32 4.24
C ARG A 151 -7.20 -15.92 3.69
N GLY A 152 -6.46 -15.14 4.49
CA GLY A 152 -5.23 -14.48 4.07
C GLY A 152 -4.17 -15.43 3.50
N GLU A 153 -3.87 -16.53 4.19
CA GLU A 153 -2.87 -17.51 3.75
C GLU A 153 -3.27 -18.19 2.44
N GLU A 154 -4.50 -18.68 2.35
CA GLU A 154 -5.01 -19.37 1.15
C GLU A 154 -4.98 -18.47 -0.08
N THR A 155 -5.46 -17.24 0.04
CA THR A 155 -5.44 -16.26 -1.06
C THR A 155 -4.02 -15.87 -1.43
N TRP A 156 -3.15 -15.66 -0.44
CA TRP A 156 -1.75 -15.33 -0.68
C TRP A 156 -1.03 -16.43 -1.47
N ASP A 157 -1.24 -17.70 -1.09
CA ASP A 157 -0.64 -18.85 -1.76
C ASP A 157 -1.15 -19.01 -3.20
N GLN A 158 -2.46 -18.87 -3.43
CA GLN A 158 -3.01 -18.89 -4.80
C GLN A 158 -2.44 -17.76 -5.66
N LEU A 159 -2.25 -16.56 -5.08
CA LEU A 159 -1.61 -15.45 -5.76
C LEU A 159 -0.15 -15.76 -6.12
N GLN A 160 0.62 -16.37 -5.21
CA GLN A 160 2.01 -16.75 -5.50
C GLN A 160 2.08 -17.76 -6.66
N PHE A 161 1.14 -18.71 -6.74
CA PHE A 161 1.07 -19.60 -7.90
C PHE A 161 0.71 -18.87 -9.19
N ALA A 162 -0.14 -17.84 -9.13
CA ALA A 162 -0.58 -17.07 -10.29
C ALA A 162 0.46 -16.07 -10.81
N LEU A 163 1.38 -15.59 -9.96
CA LEU A 163 2.50 -14.70 -10.31
C LEU A 163 3.64 -15.47 -10.98
N ARG A 164 3.50 -15.71 -12.30
CA ARG A 164 4.41 -16.57 -13.06
C ARG A 164 4.72 -16.09 -14.48
N LEU A 165 4.35 -14.86 -14.81
CA LEU A 165 4.65 -14.27 -16.12
C LEU A 165 5.82 -13.29 -16.03
N GLY A 166 6.48 -13.07 -17.18
CA GLY A 166 7.64 -12.20 -17.29
C GLY A 166 8.90 -12.77 -16.63
N ASP A 167 9.97 -11.99 -16.67
CA ASP A 167 11.28 -12.42 -16.15
C ASP A 167 11.37 -12.33 -14.62
N ASN A 168 10.64 -11.37 -14.03
CA ASN A 168 10.63 -11.13 -12.60
C ASN A 168 9.25 -10.62 -12.16
N PRO A 169 8.25 -11.50 -11.95
CA PRO A 169 6.96 -11.08 -11.44
C PRO A 169 7.12 -10.48 -10.03
N GLN A 170 6.49 -9.33 -9.80
CA GLN A 170 6.60 -8.57 -8.56
C GLN A 170 5.22 -8.22 -7.99
N GLN A 171 5.14 -7.93 -6.70
CA GLN A 171 3.90 -7.46 -6.08
C GLN A 171 4.14 -6.35 -5.06
N VAL A 172 3.16 -5.46 -4.91
CA VAL A 172 3.12 -4.47 -3.84
C VAL A 172 2.01 -4.82 -2.86
N VAL A 173 2.31 -4.73 -1.56
CA VAL A 173 1.38 -4.98 -0.46
C VAL A 173 1.20 -3.70 0.33
N THR A 174 -0.01 -3.14 0.35
CA THR A 174 -0.34 -1.95 1.15
C THR A 174 -1.14 -2.38 2.36
N THR A 175 -0.65 -2.17 3.58
CA THR A 175 -1.41 -2.61 4.76
C THR A 175 -1.11 -1.79 6.00
N THR A 176 -2.12 -1.63 6.85
CA THR A 176 -1.89 -1.27 8.26
C THR A 176 -1.58 -2.59 8.99
N PRO A 177 -0.47 -2.71 9.74
CA PRO A 177 -0.08 -4.02 10.26
C PRO A 177 -1.07 -4.52 11.32
N LYS A 178 -1.39 -5.81 11.27
CA LYS A 178 -2.02 -6.54 12.37
C LYS A 178 -1.23 -7.79 12.67
N ASN A 179 -1.36 -8.28 13.89
CA ASN A 179 -0.74 -9.52 14.34
C ASN A 179 -1.44 -10.75 13.72
N VAL A 180 -1.25 -10.96 12.41
CA VAL A 180 -1.82 -12.09 11.66
C VAL A 180 -0.74 -12.95 11.01
N PRO A 181 -0.89 -14.28 10.96
CA PRO A 181 0.12 -15.19 10.44
C PRO A 181 0.63 -14.86 9.03
N VAL A 182 -0.27 -14.60 8.08
CA VAL A 182 0.08 -14.29 6.68
C VAL A 182 1.02 -13.08 6.58
N LEU A 183 0.71 -11.98 7.30
CA LEU A 183 1.55 -10.78 7.26
C LEU A 183 2.93 -11.06 7.85
N LYS A 184 3.01 -11.82 8.95
CA LYS A 184 4.30 -12.21 9.53
C LYS A 184 5.14 -13.06 8.58
N ALA A 185 4.51 -14.01 7.89
CA ALA A 185 5.18 -14.85 6.91
C ALA A 185 5.75 -14.01 5.76
N VAL A 186 4.95 -13.06 5.24
CA VAL A 186 5.39 -12.13 4.19
C VAL A 186 6.55 -11.25 4.68
N LEU A 187 6.48 -10.70 5.89
CA LEU A 187 7.55 -9.83 6.43
C LEU A 187 8.85 -10.58 6.74
N ARG A 188 8.78 -11.89 7.04
CA ARG A 188 9.96 -12.73 7.33
C ARG A 188 10.64 -13.28 6.08
N ASN A 189 10.01 -13.17 4.91
CA ASN A 189 10.58 -13.70 3.68
C ASN A 189 11.76 -12.80 3.19
N PRO A 190 12.98 -13.35 3.03
CA PRO A 190 14.16 -12.56 2.68
C PRO A 190 14.14 -11.96 1.27
N SER A 191 13.24 -12.44 0.39
CA SER A 191 13.03 -11.86 -0.94
C SER A 191 12.09 -10.65 -0.94
N ASN A 192 11.56 -10.28 0.23
CA ASN A 192 10.66 -9.15 0.39
C ASN A 192 11.37 -7.95 1.01
N VAL A 193 10.97 -6.77 0.57
CA VAL A 193 11.46 -5.49 1.11
C VAL A 193 10.30 -4.74 1.76
N VAL A 194 10.61 -3.92 2.76
CA VAL A 194 9.60 -3.23 3.56
C VAL A 194 9.92 -1.75 3.61
N THR A 195 8.90 -0.93 3.37
CA THR A 195 8.91 0.49 3.74
C THR A 195 7.89 0.72 4.85
N HIS A 196 8.14 1.73 5.67
CA HIS A 196 7.32 2.02 6.83
C HIS A 196 7.16 3.54 7.01
N ALA A 197 5.94 3.99 7.31
CA ALA A 197 5.74 5.36 7.78
C ALA A 197 4.53 5.54 8.71
N PRO A 198 4.66 6.39 9.74
CA PRO A 198 3.53 6.83 10.54
C PRO A 198 2.60 7.74 9.73
N THR A 199 1.36 7.93 10.21
CA THR A 199 0.38 8.88 9.67
C THR A 199 0.97 10.29 9.53
N ASP A 200 1.74 10.75 10.52
CA ASP A 200 2.32 12.09 10.54
C ASP A 200 3.36 12.33 9.44
N ALA A 201 3.97 11.28 8.90
CA ALA A 201 4.89 11.42 7.76
C ALA A 201 4.18 12.06 6.54
N ASN A 202 2.88 11.82 6.40
CA ASN A 202 2.05 12.34 5.31
C ASN A 202 1.26 13.60 5.70
N ARG A 203 1.68 14.31 6.76
CA ARG A 203 0.93 15.44 7.34
C ARG A 203 0.62 16.57 6.36
N ALA A 204 1.44 16.78 5.34
CA ALA A 204 1.21 17.81 4.32
C ALA A 204 -0.09 17.58 3.52
N TYR A 205 -0.60 16.34 3.51
CA TYR A 205 -1.81 15.93 2.80
C TYR A 205 -2.97 15.60 3.75
N LEU A 206 -2.83 15.89 5.05
CA LEU A 206 -3.83 15.60 6.06
C LEU A 206 -4.32 16.89 6.71
N ALA A 207 -5.60 16.94 7.07
CA ALA A 207 -6.14 18.07 7.81
C ALA A 207 -5.46 18.16 9.18
N ALA A 208 -4.97 19.35 9.55
CA ALA A 208 -4.28 19.56 10.83
C ALA A 208 -5.17 19.19 12.03
N SER A 209 -6.45 19.55 11.98
CA SER A 209 -7.44 19.20 13.02
C SER A 209 -7.67 17.69 13.15
N PHE A 210 -7.58 16.94 12.05
CA PHE A 210 -7.64 15.47 12.10
C PHE A 210 -6.45 14.90 12.86
N LEU A 211 -5.23 15.37 12.56
CA LEU A 211 -4.00 14.92 13.24
C LEU A 211 -4.04 15.22 14.74
N GLU A 212 -4.49 16.43 15.11
CA GLU A 212 -4.65 16.83 16.51
C GLU A 212 -5.63 15.92 17.25
N GLU A 213 -6.81 15.66 16.67
CA GLU A 213 -7.85 14.83 17.28
C GLU A 213 -7.40 13.37 17.45
N VAL A 214 -6.81 12.76 16.41
CA VAL A 214 -6.36 11.36 16.50
C VAL A 214 -5.18 11.20 17.44
N GLN A 215 -4.28 12.19 17.50
CA GLN A 215 -3.17 12.19 18.45
C GLN A 215 -3.66 12.34 19.88
N ALA A 216 -4.62 13.23 20.14
CA ALA A 216 -5.19 13.42 21.48
C ALA A 216 -5.92 12.16 21.98
N ARG A 217 -6.62 11.44 21.08
CA ARG A 217 -7.42 10.27 21.44
C ARG A 217 -6.61 8.98 21.52
N TYR A 218 -5.68 8.77 20.60
CA TYR A 218 -5.00 7.49 20.42
C TYR A 218 -3.49 7.55 20.64
N GLY A 219 -2.91 8.75 20.79
CA GLY A 219 -1.47 8.92 21.06
C GLY A 219 -1.02 8.17 22.31
N GLY A 220 0.11 7.47 22.22
CA GLY A 220 0.65 6.64 23.31
C GLY A 220 -0.18 5.38 23.63
N THR A 221 -1.29 5.13 22.93
CA THR A 221 -2.06 3.90 23.09
C THR A 221 -1.55 2.81 22.16
N ARG A 222 -1.81 1.54 22.51
CA ARG A 222 -1.54 0.41 21.62
C ARG A 222 -2.23 0.56 20.26
N LEU A 223 -3.49 1.02 20.27
CA LEU A 223 -4.23 1.24 19.04
C LEU A 223 -3.59 2.33 18.18
N GLY A 224 -3.09 3.41 18.81
CA GLY A 224 -2.31 4.45 18.12
C GLY A 224 -1.01 3.92 17.51
N ARG A 225 -0.26 3.08 18.23
CA ARG A 225 0.96 2.45 17.66
C ARG A 225 0.66 1.62 16.42
N GLN A 226 -0.47 0.91 16.40
CA GLN A 226 -0.87 0.13 15.23
C GLN A 226 -1.43 1.01 14.10
N GLU A 227 -2.45 1.81 14.40
CA GLU A 227 -3.28 2.50 13.40
C GLU A 227 -2.71 3.87 12.99
N LEU A 228 -1.87 4.50 13.81
CA LEU A 228 -1.21 5.79 13.50
C LEU A 228 0.28 5.62 13.24
N GLU A 229 1.01 4.91 14.08
CA GLU A 229 2.45 4.72 13.86
C GLU A 229 2.74 3.66 12.79
N GLY A 230 1.80 2.75 12.52
CA GLY A 230 2.01 1.68 11.55
C GLY A 230 2.93 0.57 12.06
N VAL A 231 3.01 0.38 13.37
CA VAL A 231 3.89 -0.59 14.03
C VAL A 231 3.15 -1.91 14.22
N LEU A 232 3.79 -3.02 13.85
CA LEU A 232 3.30 -4.36 14.17
C LEU A 232 3.47 -4.60 15.68
N VAL A 233 2.38 -4.48 16.44
CA VAL A 233 2.39 -4.75 17.88
C VAL A 233 2.13 -6.24 18.12
N GLU A 234 3.20 -7.00 18.34
CA GLU A 234 3.13 -8.38 18.80
C GLU A 234 2.93 -8.39 20.32
N ASP A 235 1.86 -9.01 20.81
CA ASP A 235 1.87 -9.49 22.20
C ASP A 235 2.41 -10.93 22.16
N ALA A 236 3.40 -11.23 23.00
CA ALA A 236 3.84 -12.61 23.16
C ALA A 236 2.70 -13.41 23.83
N GLU A 237 2.32 -14.55 23.24
CA GLU A 237 1.38 -15.48 23.84
C GLU A 237 1.97 -15.99 25.16
N GLY A 238 1.26 -15.76 26.27
CA GLY A 238 1.76 -16.08 27.62
C GLY A 238 2.62 -15.00 28.29
N ALA A 239 2.70 -13.78 27.74
CA ALA A 239 3.41 -12.69 28.39
C ALA A 239 2.81 -12.36 29.77
N LEU A 240 3.63 -12.46 30.82
CA LEU A 240 3.28 -12.00 32.18
C LEU A 240 2.97 -10.50 32.23
N TRP A 241 3.55 -9.73 31.29
CA TRP A 241 3.26 -8.31 31.09
C TRP A 241 2.84 -8.08 29.64
N THR A 242 1.62 -7.60 29.46
CA THR A 242 1.16 -7.16 28.14
C THR A 242 1.71 -5.77 27.82
N THR A 243 1.80 -5.44 26.54
CA THR A 243 2.19 -4.09 26.10
C THR A 243 1.30 -3.02 26.76
N ALA A 244 -0.01 -3.30 26.92
CA ALA A 244 -0.93 -2.40 27.60
C ALA A 244 -0.61 -2.21 29.10
N MET A 245 -0.09 -3.22 29.79
CA MET A 245 0.38 -3.09 31.17
C MET A 245 1.61 -2.18 31.26
N LEU A 246 2.54 -2.32 30.31
CA LEU A 246 3.74 -1.49 30.25
C LEU A 246 3.42 -0.02 29.93
N GLU A 247 2.53 0.24 28.98
CA GLU A 247 2.16 1.61 28.62
C GLU A 247 1.43 2.33 29.76
N ARG A 248 0.60 1.64 30.55
CA ARG A 248 -0.01 2.24 31.77
C ARG A 248 1.02 2.65 32.82
N GLY A 249 2.17 1.96 32.87
CA GLY A 249 3.26 2.27 33.77
C GLY A 249 4.25 3.30 33.21
N ARG A 250 4.09 3.73 31.96
CA ARG A 250 5.04 4.62 31.29
C ARG A 250 4.81 6.07 31.74
N VAL A 251 5.86 6.69 32.24
CA VAL A 251 5.86 8.09 32.72
C VAL A 251 6.93 8.89 31.99
N ALA A 252 6.63 10.16 31.68
CA ALA A 252 7.60 11.05 31.03
C ALA A 252 8.73 11.48 31.97
N GLN A 253 8.45 11.58 33.26
CA GLN A 253 9.43 11.76 34.32
C GLN A 253 9.23 10.66 35.36
N VAL A 254 10.34 10.02 35.73
CA VAL A 254 10.35 8.99 36.77
C VAL A 254 10.07 9.67 38.12
N PRO A 255 9.04 9.24 38.87
CA PRO A 255 8.75 9.80 40.18
C PRO A 255 9.87 9.51 41.17
N LYS A 256 9.96 10.34 42.22
CA LYS A 256 10.97 10.18 43.25
C LYS A 256 10.74 8.84 43.97
N LEU A 257 11.76 7.97 43.93
CA LEU A 257 11.69 6.65 44.56
C LEU A 257 11.49 6.81 46.08
N ASP A 258 10.43 6.22 46.63
CA ASP A 258 10.11 6.27 48.05
C ASP A 258 10.34 4.91 48.74
N ARG A 259 9.71 3.84 48.26
CA ARG A 259 9.81 2.48 48.81
C ARG A 259 9.52 1.44 47.72
N VAL A 260 10.26 0.33 47.78
CA VAL A 260 10.10 -0.85 46.91
C VAL A 260 9.43 -1.96 47.67
#